data_AF-A0AAU3B2Q2-F1
#
_entry.id   AF-A0AAU3B2Q2-F1
#
_cell.length_a   1.000
_cell.length_b   1.000
_cell.length_c   1.000
_cell.angle_alpha   90.00
_cell.angle_beta   90.00
_cell.angle_gamma   90.00
#
_symmetry.space_group_name_H-M   'P 1'
#
loop_
_entity.id
_entity.type
_entity.pdbx_description
1 polymer ?
#
loop_
_entity_poly.entity_id
_entity_poly.type
_entity_poly.pdbx_seq_one_letter_code
_entity_poly.pdbx_strand_id
1 'polypeptide(L)' 'MPGMVERLKQFAKSPQGQRTAEEIRRAAADPRRRAQAQRLFGKLRGRR' A
#
# COMPACT_ATOMS: atom_id res chain seq x y z
N MET A 1 -19.90 0.60 19.30
CA MET A 1 -19.58 0.14 17.93
C MET A 1 -18.18 0.61 17.57
N PRO A 2 -17.21 -0.28 17.27
CA PRO A 2 -15.90 0.16 16.82
C PRO A 2 -16.05 1.00 15.55
N GLY A 3 -15.46 2.19 15.53
CA GLY A 3 -15.46 3.06 14.36
C GLY A 3 -14.79 2.38 13.17
N MET A 4 -15.13 2.77 11.95
CA MET A 4 -14.58 2.17 10.72
C MET A 4 -13.05 2.11 10.72
N VAL A 5 -12.39 3.11 11.35
CA VAL A 5 -10.93 3.17 11.54
C VAL A 5 -10.40 2.04 12.43
N GLU A 6 -11.09 1.73 13.52
CA GLU A 6 -10.72 0.66 14.45
C GLU A 6 -10.81 -0.72 13.76
N ARG A 7 -11.84 -0.88 12.93
CA ARG A 7 -12.07 -2.08 12.11
C ARG A 7 -10.98 -2.25 11.04
N LEU A 8 -10.55 -1.15 10.42
CA LEU A 8 -9.45 -1.17 9.46
C LEU A 8 -8.10 -1.49 10.14
N LYS A 9 -7.86 -0.97 11.34
CA LYS A 9 -6.68 -1.33 12.15
C LYS A 9 -6.69 -2.79 12.56
N GLN A 10 -7.85 -3.33 12.99
CA GLN A 10 -7.98 -4.75 13.28
C GLN A 10 -7.80 -5.61 12.02
N PHE A 11 -8.35 -5.18 10.88
CA PHE A 11 -8.15 -5.86 9.61
C PHE A 11 -6.67 -5.88 9.21
N ALA A 12 -5.97 -4.75 9.30
CA ALA A 12 -4.53 -4.68 9.04
C ALA A 12 -3.69 -5.54 10.01
N LYS A 13 -4.16 -5.75 11.25
CA LYS A 13 -3.54 -6.66 12.22
C LYS A 13 -3.96 -8.12 12.05
N SER A 14 -5.03 -8.40 11.30
CA SER A 14 -5.51 -9.77 11.05
C SER A 14 -4.55 -10.53 10.13
N PRO A 15 -4.45 -11.87 10.24
CA PRO A 15 -3.62 -12.68 9.34
C PRO A 15 -4.02 -12.54 7.86
N GLN A 16 -5.30 -12.25 7.58
CA GLN A 16 -5.78 -11.96 6.22
C GLN A 16 -5.22 -10.63 5.71
N GLY A 17 -5.34 -9.56 6.50
CA GLY A 17 -4.78 -8.25 6.13
C GLY A 17 -3.25 -8.23 6.11
N GLN A 18 -2.59 -9.01 6.97
CA GLN A 18 -1.13 -9.18 6.91
C GLN A 18 -0.69 -9.87 5.63
N ARG A 19 -1.36 -10.95 5.19
CA ARG A 19 -1.07 -11.60 3.90
C ARG A 19 -1.26 -10.64 2.73
N THR A 20 -2.38 -9.91 2.71
CA THR A 20 -2.63 -8.90 1.67
C THR A 20 -1.58 -7.78 1.70
N ALA A 21 -1.20 -7.31 2.90
CA ALA A 21 -0.15 -6.31 3.07
C ALA A 21 1.21 -6.87 2.64
N GLU A 22 1.53 -8.13 2.91
CA GLU A 22 2.77 -8.79 2.49
C GLU A 22 2.82 -9.02 0.97
N GLU A 23 1.71 -9.40 0.33
CA GLU A 23 1.63 -9.48 -1.14
C GLU A 23 1.84 -8.12 -1.78
N ILE A 24 1.17 -7.08 -1.26
CA ILE A 24 1.39 -5.69 -1.70
C ILE A 24 2.84 -5.30 -1.43
N ARG A 25 3.40 -5.66 -0.28
CA ARG A 25 4.77 -5.30 0.11
C ARG A 25 5.80 -6.03 -0.74
N ARG A 26 5.57 -7.28 -1.16
CA ARG A 26 6.39 -7.99 -2.14
C ARG A 26 6.26 -7.36 -3.52
N ALA A 27 5.04 -7.08 -3.96
CA ALA A 27 4.75 -6.39 -5.21
C ALA A 27 5.34 -4.96 -5.25
N ALA A 28 5.48 -4.30 -4.10
CA ALA A 28 6.05 -2.97 -3.95
C ALA A 28 7.57 -2.99 -3.66
N ALA A 29 8.07 -4.07 -3.06
CA ALA A 29 9.50 -4.31 -2.84
C ALA A 29 10.23 -4.56 -4.16
N ASP A 30 9.49 -4.90 -5.22
CA ASP A 30 10.02 -5.02 -6.57
C ASP A 30 10.62 -3.67 -7.02
N PRO A 31 11.96 -3.56 -7.17
CA PRO A 31 12.62 -2.28 -7.46
C PRO A 31 12.18 -1.71 -8.80
N ARG A 32 11.81 -2.58 -9.76
CA ARG A 32 11.28 -2.18 -11.07
C ARG A 32 9.94 -1.46 -10.94
N ARG A 33 9.02 -1.99 -10.13
CA ARG A 33 7.72 -1.35 -9.86
C ARG A 33 7.88 -0.07 -9.06
N ARG A 34 8.83 -0.04 -8.11
CA ARG A 34 9.14 1.17 -7.34
C ARG A 34 9.66 2.31 -8.22
N ALA A 35 10.55 2.03 -9.17
CA ALA A 35 11.06 3.03 -10.12
C ALA A 35 9.97 3.51 -11.10
N GLN A 36 9.06 2.62 -11.52
CA GLN A 36 7.93 2.97 -12.38
C GLN A 36 6.90 3.83 -11.63
N ALA A 37 6.58 3.47 -10.40
CA ALA A 37 5.73 4.25 -9.50
C ALA A 37 6.34 5.62 -9.21
N GLN A 38 7.65 5.70 -8.88
CA GLN A 38 8.33 6.97 -8.67
C GLN A 38 8.30 7.86 -9.92
N ARG A 39 8.46 7.29 -11.13
CA ARG A 39 8.33 8.05 -12.38
C ARG A 39 6.90 8.54 -12.62
N LEU A 40 5.89 7.70 -12.36
CA LEU A 40 4.49 8.10 -12.46
C LEU A 40 4.12 9.18 -11.45
N PHE A 41 4.51 9.00 -10.18
CA PHE A 41 4.33 10.01 -9.14
C PHE A 41 5.08 11.29 -9.45
N GLY A 42 6.29 11.22 -9.99
CA GLY A 42 7.06 12.40 -10.43
C GLY A 42 6.36 13.17 -11.55
N LYS A 43 5.80 12.47 -12.54
CA LYS A 43 4.99 13.09 -13.60
C LYS A 43 3.71 13.73 -13.06
N LEU A 44 3.06 13.09 -12.10
CA LEU A 44 1.85 13.64 -11.46
C LEU A 44 2.18 14.89 -10.63
N ARG A 45 3.33 14.88 -9.93
CA ARG A 45 3.77 15.99 -9.07
C ARG A 45 4.31 17.18 -9.85
N GLY A 46 4.91 16.94 -11.03
CA GLY A 46 5.41 17.98 -11.94
C GLY A 46 4.32 18.61 -12.82
N ARG A 47 3.07 18.18 -12.70
CA ARG A 47 1.92 18.71 -13.45
C ARG A 47 1.07 19.68 -12.64
N ARG A 48 1.63 20.21 -11.55
CA ARG A 48 1.00 21.23 -10.70
C ARG A 48 1.69 22.57 -10.91
#